data_AF-A0A8E2EAZ3-F1
#
_entry.id   AF-A0A8E2EAZ3-F1
#
_cell.length_a   1.000
_cell.length_b   1.000
_cell.length_c   1.000
_cell.angle_alpha   90.00
_cell.angle_beta   90.00
_cell.angle_gamma   90.00
#
_symmetry.space_group_name_H-M   'P 1'
#
loop_
_entity.id
_entity.type
_entity.pdbx_description
1 polymer ?
#
loop_
_entity_poly.entity_id
_entity_poly.type
_entity_poly.pdbx_seq_one_letter_code
_entity_poly.pdbx_strand_id
1 'polypeptide(L)'
;MDRASQALAEGLEPEVRVTYTALSKKSKVARTTLFYRNNGRPSREAKARKQQYLTPPEEKALVKYLIRMSDLGFPLPIKYIPS
;
A
#
# COMPACT_ATOMS: atom_id res chain seq x y z
N MET A 1 -8.92 5.75 -1.06
CA MET A 1 -7.79 6.67 -1.32
C MET A 1 -6.91 6.69 -0.09
N ASP A 2 -5.58 6.68 -0.21
CA ASP A 2 -4.74 6.82 0.98
C ASP A 2 -4.76 8.25 1.51
N ARG A 3 -4.44 8.43 2.79
CA ARG A 3 -4.55 9.71 3.52
C ARG A 3 -3.83 10.88 2.85
N ALA A 4 -2.70 10.64 2.19
CA ALA A 4 -1.97 11.68 1.46
C ALA A 4 -2.73 12.12 0.18
N SER A 5 -3.33 11.16 -0.54
CA SER A 5 -4.14 11.44 -1.72
C SER A 5 -5.44 12.17 -1.35
N GLN A 6 -6.05 11.83 -0.21
CA GLN A 6 -7.19 12.56 0.35
C GLN A 6 -6.80 14.01 0.69
N ALA A 7 -5.68 14.21 1.40
CA ALA A 7 -5.20 15.54 1.75
C ALA A 7 -4.91 16.43 0.51
N LEU A 8 -4.42 15.85 -0.58
CA LEU A 8 -4.22 16.56 -1.84
C LEU A 8 -5.55 16.90 -2.53
N ALA A 9 -6.54 16.01 -2.47
CA ALA A 9 -7.86 16.22 -3.07
C ALA A 9 -8.72 17.23 -2.29
N GLU A 10 -8.66 17.19 -0.95
CA GLU A 10 -9.40 18.10 -0.06
C GLU A 10 -8.89 19.54 -0.12
N GLY A 11 -7.61 19.73 -0.47
CA GLY A 11 -7.02 21.06 -0.64
C GLY A 11 -7.05 21.94 0.62
N LEU A 12 -6.86 23.23 0.43
CA LEU A 12 -7.02 24.27 1.45
C LEU A 12 -8.23 25.14 1.11
N GLU A 13 -8.65 25.98 2.05
CA GLU A 13 -9.69 26.97 1.78
C GLU A 13 -9.26 27.90 0.64
N PRO A 14 -10.21 28.42 -0.17
CA PRO A 14 -9.92 29.16 -1.40
C PRO A 14 -9.01 30.37 -1.19
N GLU A 15 -9.06 30.96 0.00
CA GLU A 15 -8.32 32.17 0.39
C GLU A 15 -6.86 31.87 0.79
N VAL A 16 -6.52 30.60 1.04
CA VAL A 16 -5.19 30.21 1.51
C VAL A 16 -4.36 29.68 0.35
N ARG A 17 -3.17 30.27 0.15
CA ARG A 17 -2.21 29.77 -0.86
C ARG A 17 -1.87 28.30 -0.61
N VAL A 18 -2.15 27.46 -1.60
CA VAL A 18 -1.91 26.01 -1.53
C VAL A 18 -0.41 25.74 -1.49
N THR A 19 0.08 25.37 -0.32
CA THR A 19 1.47 24.95 -0.10
C THR A 19 1.49 23.63 0.62
N TYR A 20 2.49 22.78 0.33
CA TYR A 20 2.63 21.49 1.01
C TYR A 20 2.82 21.64 2.53
N THR A 21 3.39 22.76 2.99
CA THR A 21 3.52 23.09 4.41
C THR A 21 2.16 23.33 5.07
N ALA A 22 1.31 24.14 4.45
CA ALA A 22 -0.04 24.39 4.96
C ALA A 22 -0.94 23.14 4.89
N LEU A 23 -0.86 22.38 3.79
CA LEU A 23 -1.54 21.08 3.66
C LEU A 23 -1.08 20.06 4.72
N SER A 24 0.21 20.03 5.02
CA SER A 24 0.78 19.16 6.05
C SER A 24 0.23 19.50 7.43
N LYS A 25 0.13 20.80 7.77
CA LYS A 25 -0.47 21.27 9.03
C LYS A 25 -1.94 20.88 9.16
N LYS A 26 -2.74 21.05 8.08
CA LYS A 26 -4.17 20.70 8.07
C LYS A 26 -4.41 19.19 8.18
N SER A 27 -3.75 18.40 7.34
CA SER A 27 -3.99 16.95 7.21
C SER A 27 -3.24 16.08 8.22
N LYS A 28 -2.24 16.66 8.91
CA LYS A 28 -1.24 15.97 9.74
C LYS A 28 -0.44 14.90 8.96
N VAL A 29 -0.36 15.03 7.64
CA VAL A 29 0.51 14.20 6.78
C VAL A 29 1.82 14.94 6.57
N ALA A 30 2.95 14.24 6.61
CA ALA A 30 4.25 14.86 6.42
C ALA A 30 4.37 15.56 5.05
N ARG A 31 4.94 16.77 5.02
CA ARG A 31 5.14 17.59 3.82
C ARG A 31 5.79 16.82 2.67
N THR A 32 6.83 16.05 2.98
CA THR A 32 7.58 15.26 2.00
C THR A 32 6.72 14.16 1.39
N THR A 33 5.87 13.51 2.20
CA THR A 33 4.91 12.51 1.72
C THR A 33 3.91 13.11 0.73
N LEU A 34 3.40 14.32 1.00
CA LEU A 34 2.50 15.04 0.09
C LEU A 34 3.20 15.39 -1.23
N PHE A 35 4.43 15.90 -1.17
CA PHE A 35 5.22 16.21 -2.37
C PHE A 35 5.44 14.97 -3.25
N TYR A 36 5.98 13.88 -2.69
CA TYR A 36 6.19 12.65 -3.47
C TYR A 36 4.89 12.06 -4.00
N ARG A 37 3.79 12.19 -3.24
CA ARG A 37 2.49 11.71 -3.67
C ARG A 37 1.98 12.47 -4.89
N ASN A 38 2.07 13.80 -4.87
CA ASN A 38 1.67 14.64 -5.99
C ASN A 38 2.54 14.39 -7.23
N ASN A 39 3.81 14.00 -7.03
CA ASN A 39 4.73 13.57 -8.08
C ASN A 39 4.56 12.09 -8.50
N GLY A 40 3.44 11.45 -8.18
CA GLY A 40 3.09 10.13 -8.71
C GLY A 40 3.61 8.92 -7.94
N ARG A 41 4.26 9.10 -6.78
CA ARG A 41 4.66 7.95 -5.94
C ARG A 41 3.41 7.24 -5.38
N PRO A 42 3.20 5.93 -5.64
CA PRO A 42 2.05 5.20 -5.11
C PRO A 42 2.18 4.97 -3.60
N SER A 43 1.05 4.68 -2.95
CA SER A 43 1.05 4.28 -1.54
C SER A 43 1.68 2.90 -1.40
N ARG A 44 2.14 2.58 -0.20
CA ARG A 44 2.66 1.23 0.09
C ARG A 44 1.62 0.16 -0.23
N GLU A 45 0.36 0.40 0.11
CA GLU A 45 -0.75 -0.51 -0.21
C GLU A 45 -1.02 -0.63 -1.71
N ALA A 46 -1.06 0.50 -2.44
CA ALA A 46 -1.26 0.46 -3.88
C ALA A 46 -0.10 -0.21 -4.61
N LYS A 47 1.13 0.01 -4.13
CA LYS A 47 2.32 -0.69 -4.60
C LYS A 47 2.22 -2.19 -4.31
N ALA A 48 1.85 -2.58 -3.09
CA ALA A 48 1.69 -3.98 -2.71
C ALA A 48 0.66 -4.70 -3.60
N ARG A 49 -0.52 -4.11 -3.82
CA ARG A 49 -1.52 -4.66 -4.75
C ARG A 49 -0.98 -4.82 -6.18
N LYS A 50 -0.21 -3.87 -6.68
CA LYS A 50 0.42 -3.96 -8.01
C LYS A 50 1.54 -5.00 -8.07
N GLN A 51 2.13 -5.36 -6.93
CA GLN A 51 3.20 -6.35 -6.82
C GLN A 51 2.68 -7.74 -6.42
N GLN A 52 1.37 -7.92 -6.26
CA GLN A 52 0.79 -9.24 -6.03
C GLN A 52 0.94 -10.09 -7.29
N TYR A 53 1.59 -11.25 -7.14
CA TYR A 53 1.73 -12.24 -8.20
C TYR A 53 0.48 -13.12 -8.33
N LEU A 54 -0.16 -13.40 -7.21
CA LEU A 54 -1.36 -14.21 -7.13
C LEU A 54 -2.56 -13.32 -6.87
N THR A 55 -3.69 -13.69 -7.43
CA THR A 55 -4.96 -13.07 -7.09
C THR A 55 -5.35 -13.45 -5.65
N PRO A 56 -6.14 -12.62 -4.92
CA PRO A 56 -6.59 -12.96 -3.57
C PRO A 56 -7.21 -14.37 -3.40
N PRO A 57 -8.01 -14.92 -4.35
CA PRO A 57 -8.48 -16.30 -4.23
C PRO A 57 -7.36 -17.34 -4.39
N GLU A 58 -6.38 -17.10 -5.26
CA GLU A 58 -5.22 -17.99 -5.44
C GLU A 58 -4.32 -18.00 -4.20
N GLU A 59 -4.07 -16.83 -3.60
CA GLU A 59 -3.34 -16.72 -2.33
C GLU A 59 -4.05 -17.55 -1.24
N LYS A 60 -5.38 -17.45 -1.14
CA LYS A 60 -6.17 -18.21 -0.18
C LYS A 60 -6.11 -19.73 -0.43
N ALA A 61 -6.18 -20.15 -1.69
CA ALA A 61 -6.08 -21.55 -2.08
C ALA A 61 -4.67 -22.10 -1.75
N LEU A 62 -3.63 -21.33 -2.04
CA LEU A 62 -2.25 -21.68 -1.76
C LEU A 62 -2.01 -21.83 -0.25
N VAL A 63 -2.48 -20.88 0.57
CA VAL A 63 -2.40 -20.97 2.03
C VAL A 63 -3.09 -22.23 2.55
N LYS A 64 -4.30 -22.53 2.07
CA LYS A 64 -5.02 -23.75 2.45
C LYS A 64 -4.26 -25.02 2.06
N TYR A 65 -3.66 -25.03 0.87
CA TYR A 65 -2.84 -26.14 0.41
C TYR A 65 -1.60 -26.34 1.29
N LEU A 66 -0.86 -25.27 1.58
CA LEU A 66 0.34 -25.34 2.42
C LEU A 66 0.04 -25.83 3.83
N ILE A 67 -1.05 -25.33 4.45
CA ILE A 67 -1.49 -25.81 5.78
C ILE A 67 -1.78 -27.31 5.72
N ARG A 68 -2.57 -27.76 4.73
CA ARG A 68 -2.88 -29.19 4.56
C ARG A 68 -1.62 -30.05 4.39
N MET A 69 -0.65 -29.59 3.60
CA MET A 69 0.61 -30.33 3.40
C MET A 69 1.42 -30.43 4.70
N SER A 70 1.45 -29.35 5.49
CA SER A 70 2.09 -29.33 6.81
C SER A 70 1.43 -30.31 7.77
N ASP A 71 0.10 -30.31 7.84
CA ASP A 71 -0.66 -31.21 8.73
C ASP A 71 -0.46 -32.69 8.36
N LEU A 72 -0.25 -32.97 7.07
CA LEU A 72 0.07 -34.31 6.56
C LEU A 72 1.55 -34.70 6.73
N GLY A 73 2.38 -33.82 7.30
CA GLY A 73 3.81 -34.08 7.55
C GLY A 73 4.69 -33.98 6.31
N PHE A 74 4.19 -33.42 5.21
CA PHE A 74 5.02 -33.19 4.02
C PHE A 74 5.88 -31.93 4.20
N PRO A 75 7.17 -31.98 3.81
CA PRO A 75 8.02 -30.80 3.86
C PRO A 75 7.49 -29.73 2.89
N LEU A 76 7.30 -28.51 3.39
CA LEU A 76 6.92 -27.39 2.55
C LEU A 76 8.05 -27.08 1.56
N PRO A 77 7.75 -26.84 0.28
CA PRO A 77 8.76 -26.56 -0.74
C PRO A 77 9.24 -25.10 -0.66
N ILE A 78 9.79 -24.70 0.51
CA ILE A 78 10.29 -23.35 0.82
C ILE A 78 11.43 -22.94 -0.12
N LYS A 79 12.16 -23.91 -0.69
CA LYS A 79 13.22 -23.67 -1.69
C LYS A 79 12.75 -22.89 -2.92
N TYR A 80 11.45 -22.89 -3.22
CA TYR A 80 10.90 -22.19 -4.39
C TYR A 80 10.22 -20.86 -4.04
N ILE A 81 10.30 -20.42 -2.78
CA ILE A 81 9.84 -19.09 -2.35
C ILE A 81 11.04 -18.14 -2.53
N PRO A 82 10.99 -17.18 -3.48
CA PRO A 82 12.07 -16.23 -3.66
C PRO A 82 12.23 -15.34 -2.40
N SER A 83 13.49 -15.10 -2.02
CA SER A 83 13.89 -14.21 -0.92
C SER A 83 13.72 -12.74 -1.25
#